data_AF-A0A836T9N9-F1
#
_entry.id   AF-A0A836T9N9-F1
#
_cell.length_a   1.000
_cell.length_b   1.000
_cell.length_c   1.000
_cell.angle_alpha   90.00
_cell.angle_beta   90.00
_cell.angle_gamma   90.00
#
_symmetry.space_group_name_H-M   'P 1'
#
loop_
_entity.id
_entity.type
_entity.pdbx_description
1 polymer ?
#
loop_
_entity_poly.entity_id
_entity_poly.type
_entity_poly.pdbx_seq_one_letter_code
_entity_poly.pdbx_strand_id
1 'polypeptide(L)'
;MKKLKLLILGTSFFATTCLAVDGFEVHKKYCSSCHLSEITMEKLQKIESMVKAGKKPPIKAPPFPEVSARIKYFYPSKEDFIKFVVDYITNPSAEKAKCLPMALQKFGVMPPIGKVMTDEEKLAVANWLYDNYNTKWEDLPVGKKGQGQCKHKHNHEHMHKHMHEHRGE
;
A
#
# COMPACT_ATOMS: atom_id res chain seq x y z
N MET A 1 -22.40 -38.86 58.52
CA MET A 1 -22.08 -37.46 58.18
C MET A 1 -20.67 -37.48 57.59
N LYS A 2 -20.36 -37.06 56.36
CA LYS A 2 -20.60 -35.78 55.69
C LYS A 2 -20.51 -36.04 54.17
N LYS A 3 -21.47 -35.56 53.38
CA LYS A 3 -21.40 -35.62 51.91
C LYS A 3 -20.69 -34.35 51.42
N LEU A 4 -19.47 -34.51 50.89
CA LEU A 4 -18.71 -33.42 50.27
C LEU A 4 -19.27 -33.21 48.86
N LYS A 5 -20.05 -32.15 48.67
CA LYS A 5 -20.52 -31.72 47.34
C LYS A 5 -19.42 -30.90 46.68
N LEU A 6 -18.75 -31.49 45.69
CA LEU A 6 -17.80 -30.80 44.82
C LEU A 6 -18.61 -30.01 43.77
N LEU A 7 -18.75 -28.71 43.98
CA LEU A 7 -19.34 -27.77 43.02
C LEU A 7 -18.28 -27.45 41.96
N ILE A 8 -18.40 -28.08 40.80
CA ILE A 8 -17.58 -27.76 39.62
C ILE A 8 -18.15 -26.48 39.01
N LEU A 9 -17.53 -25.34 39.31
CA LEU A 9 -17.81 -24.07 38.65
C LEU A 9 -17.15 -24.13 37.26
N GLY A 10 -17.94 -24.48 36.23
CA GLY A 10 -17.47 -24.53 34.85
C GLY A 10 -17.21 -23.12 34.32
N THR A 11 -15.96 -22.67 34.34
CA THR A 11 -15.52 -21.49 33.59
C THR A 11 -15.52 -21.82 32.10
N SER A 12 -16.57 -21.39 31.40
CA SER A 12 -16.65 -21.45 29.93
C SER A 12 -15.61 -20.50 29.34
N PHE A 13 -14.52 -21.04 28.81
CA PHE A 13 -13.51 -20.30 28.08
C PHE A 13 -14.05 -20.06 26.66
N PHE A 14 -14.73 -18.93 26.44
CA PHE A 14 -15.18 -18.54 25.11
C PHE A 14 -13.94 -18.09 24.31
N ALA A 15 -13.28 -19.04 23.65
CA ALA A 15 -12.18 -18.77 22.74
C ALA A 15 -12.75 -17.95 21.56
N THR A 16 -12.61 -16.62 21.64
CA THR A 16 -12.88 -15.74 20.51
C THR A 16 -11.78 -15.99 19.49
N THR A 17 -12.08 -16.81 18.49
CA THR A 17 -11.21 -17.00 17.34
C THR A 17 -11.18 -15.68 16.55
N CYS A 18 -10.06 -14.96 16.65
CA CYS A 18 -9.76 -13.89 15.71
C CYS A 18 -9.62 -14.53 14.32
N LEU A 19 -10.65 -14.44 13.48
CA LEU A 19 -10.53 -14.77 12.08
C LEU A 19 -9.67 -13.67 11.43
N ALA A 20 -8.39 -13.96 11.23
CA ALA A 20 -7.51 -13.08 10.49
C ALA A 20 -8.02 -12.95 9.05
N VAL A 21 -8.34 -11.73 8.62
CA VAL A 21 -8.73 -11.45 7.24
C VAL A 21 -7.49 -11.62 6.36
N ASP A 22 -7.59 -12.44 5.31
CA ASP A 22 -6.51 -12.68 4.36
C ASP A 22 -6.34 -11.47 3.43
N GLY A 23 -5.18 -10.80 3.50
CA GLY A 23 -4.91 -9.61 2.71
C GLY A 23 -4.80 -9.86 1.20
N PHE A 24 -4.44 -11.07 0.77
CA PHE A 24 -4.45 -11.45 -0.64
C PHE A 24 -5.88 -11.61 -1.18
N GLU A 25 -6.79 -12.16 -0.37
CA GLU A 25 -8.22 -12.22 -0.73
C GLU A 25 -8.82 -10.83 -0.87
N VAL A 26 -8.51 -9.91 0.06
CA VAL A 26 -8.92 -8.51 -0.04
C VAL A 26 -8.33 -7.84 -1.29
N HIS A 27 -7.04 -8.07 -1.58
CA HIS A 27 -6.41 -7.58 -2.81
C HIS A 27 -7.13 -8.07 -4.07
N LYS A 28 -7.44 -9.36 -4.16
CA LYS A 28 -8.18 -9.93 -5.29
C LYS A 28 -9.54 -9.26 -5.46
N LYS A 29 -10.28 -9.10 -4.35
CA LYS A 29 -11.62 -8.52 -4.32
C LYS A 29 -11.67 -7.06 -4.76
N TYR A 30 -10.73 -6.23 -4.29
CA TYR A 30 -10.83 -4.76 -4.44
C TYR A 30 -9.78 -4.13 -5.37
N CYS A 31 -8.59 -4.72 -5.50
CA CYS A 31 -7.44 -4.04 -6.12
C CYS A 31 -7.05 -4.63 -7.48
N SER A 32 -7.23 -5.94 -7.67
CA SER A 32 -6.73 -6.69 -8.83
C SER A 32 -7.37 -6.29 -10.17
N SER A 33 -8.53 -5.63 -10.14
CA SER A 33 -9.21 -5.14 -11.34
C SER A 33 -8.46 -3.99 -12.04
N CYS A 34 -7.58 -3.30 -11.31
CA CYS A 34 -6.80 -2.16 -11.81
C CYS A 34 -5.29 -2.38 -11.69
N HIS A 35 -4.83 -2.94 -10.58
CA HIS A 35 -3.41 -3.13 -10.30
C HIS A 35 -2.93 -4.52 -10.69
N LEU A 36 -1.77 -4.59 -11.36
CA LEU A 36 -1.08 -5.85 -11.60
C LEU A 36 -0.31 -6.26 -10.35
N SER A 37 -0.64 -7.43 -9.81
CA SER A 37 0.03 -8.05 -8.64
C SER A 37 1.42 -8.58 -9.01
N GLU A 38 1.59 -9.03 -10.25
CA GLU A 38 2.86 -9.53 -10.76
C GLU A 38 3.17 -8.92 -12.11
N ILE A 39 4.43 -8.55 -12.29
CA ILE A 39 4.96 -8.04 -13.54
C ILE A 39 6.45 -8.34 -13.63
N THR A 40 6.90 -8.85 -14.78
CA THR A 40 8.33 -9.04 -15.04
C THR A 40 9.00 -7.71 -15.34
N MET A 41 10.30 -7.60 -15.06
CA MET A 41 11.07 -6.40 -15.40
C MET A 41 11.02 -6.08 -16.90
N GLU A 42 11.03 -7.11 -17.76
CA GLU A 42 10.87 -6.96 -19.20
C GLU A 42 9.52 -6.29 -19.55
N LYS A 43 8.42 -6.76 -18.96
CA LYS A 43 7.09 -6.18 -19.20
C LYS A 43 6.98 -4.75 -18.65
N LEU A 44 7.58 -4.48 -17.49
CA LEU A 44 7.72 -3.12 -16.94
C LEU A 44 8.45 -2.17 -17.92
N GLN A 45 9.61 -2.59 -18.43
CA GLN A 45 10.40 -1.81 -19.41
C GLN A 45 9.64 -1.60 -20.73
N LYS A 46 8.89 -2.61 -21.19
CA LYS A 46 8.04 -2.51 -22.37
C LYS A 46 6.94 -1.48 -22.18
N ILE A 47 6.24 -1.50 -21.04
CA ILE A 47 5.21 -0.50 -20.71
C ILE A 47 5.84 0.90 -20.64
N GLU A 48 6.99 1.06 -20.00
CA GLU A 48 7.70 2.34 -19.94
C GLU A 48 8.04 2.86 -21.35
N SER A 49 8.54 2.00 -22.22
CA SER A 49 8.92 2.35 -23.60
C SER A 49 7.70 2.74 -24.45
N MET A 50 6.58 2.03 -24.31
CA MET A 50 5.32 2.41 -24.97
C MET A 50 4.86 3.80 -24.55
N VAL A 51 4.93 4.07 -23.25
CA VAL A 51 4.50 5.35 -22.69
C VAL A 51 5.42 6.49 -23.13
N LYS A 52 6.73 6.27 -23.21
CA LYS A 52 7.67 7.25 -23.80
C LYS A 52 7.37 7.56 -25.26
N ALA A 53 6.87 6.58 -26.01
CA ALA A 53 6.42 6.76 -27.38
C ALA A 53 5.02 7.42 -27.47
N GLY A 54 4.50 7.97 -26.38
CA GLY A 54 3.20 8.67 -26.34
C GLY A 54 1.98 7.74 -26.32
N LYS A 55 2.17 6.42 -26.19
CA LYS A 55 1.06 5.45 -26.15
C LYS A 55 0.50 5.32 -24.74
N LYS A 56 -0.82 5.07 -24.64
CA LYS A 56 -1.44 4.72 -23.37
C LYS A 56 -0.91 3.36 -22.88
N PRO A 57 -0.60 3.21 -21.59
CA PRO A 57 -0.21 1.92 -21.03
C PRO A 57 -1.41 0.95 -21.08
N PRO A 58 -1.20 -0.35 -21.32
CA PRO A 58 -2.27 -1.35 -21.38
C PRO A 58 -2.77 -1.78 -19.98
N ILE A 59 -2.65 -0.91 -18.98
CA ILE A 59 -3.01 -1.14 -17.57
C ILE A 59 -3.72 0.10 -17.03
N LYS A 60 -4.63 -0.09 -16.08
CA LYS A 60 -5.45 1.00 -15.52
C LYS A 60 -4.81 1.71 -14.35
N ALA A 61 -3.84 1.07 -13.68
CA ALA A 61 -3.12 1.63 -12.55
C ALA A 61 -1.67 1.12 -12.53
N PRO A 62 -0.76 1.75 -11.76
CA PRO A 62 0.62 1.28 -11.62
C PRO A 62 0.69 -0.13 -11.00
N PRO A 63 1.64 -0.99 -11.41
CA PRO A 63 1.82 -2.31 -10.81
C PRO A 63 2.18 -2.25 -9.32
N PHE A 64 1.73 -3.22 -8.53
CA PHE A 64 1.96 -3.25 -7.08
C PHE A 64 3.43 -3.34 -6.65
N PRO A 65 4.34 -4.06 -7.34
CA PRO A 65 5.76 -3.96 -7.02
C PRO A 65 6.30 -2.53 -7.05
N GLU A 66 5.85 -1.72 -8.03
CA GLU A 66 6.24 -0.32 -8.16
C GLU A 66 5.59 0.55 -7.07
N VAL A 67 4.30 0.34 -6.81
CA VAL A 67 3.56 1.05 -5.75
C VAL A 67 4.18 0.78 -4.38
N SER A 68 4.40 -0.49 -4.03
CA SER A 68 4.97 -0.87 -2.73
C SER A 68 6.39 -0.32 -2.55
N ALA A 69 7.26 -0.49 -3.55
CA ALA A 69 8.62 0.07 -3.53
C ALA A 69 8.61 1.59 -3.35
N ARG A 70 7.72 2.29 -4.08
CA ARG A 70 7.59 3.75 -3.99
C ARG A 70 7.11 4.19 -2.62
N ILE A 71 6.10 3.55 -2.05
CA ILE A 71 5.58 3.94 -0.72
C ILE A 71 6.64 3.66 0.35
N LYS A 72 7.34 2.52 0.30
CA LYS A 72 8.45 2.20 1.22
C LYS A 72 9.61 3.21 1.15
N TYR A 73 9.87 3.78 -0.02
CA TYR A 73 10.85 4.84 -0.18
C TYR A 73 10.48 6.11 0.62
N PHE A 74 9.20 6.47 0.68
CA PHE A 74 8.74 7.61 1.47
C PHE A 74 8.48 7.25 2.93
N TYR A 75 8.00 6.04 3.20
CA TYR A 75 7.60 5.53 4.52
C TYR A 75 8.36 4.22 4.81
N PRO A 76 9.59 4.31 5.33
CA PRO A 76 10.44 3.13 5.52
C PRO A 76 10.00 2.24 6.69
N SER A 77 9.19 2.76 7.63
CA SER A 77 8.57 1.96 8.68
C SER A 77 7.33 1.23 8.14
N LYS A 78 7.09 0.01 8.64
CA LYS A 78 5.87 -0.74 8.28
C LYS A 78 4.62 -0.01 8.76
N GLU A 79 4.69 0.59 9.94
CA GLU A 79 3.58 1.31 10.56
C GLU A 79 3.15 2.52 9.73
N ASP A 80 4.10 3.35 9.26
CA ASP A 80 3.76 4.55 8.48
C ASP A 80 3.35 4.18 7.05
N PHE A 81 3.92 3.10 6.49
CA PHE A 81 3.44 2.52 5.23
C PHE A 81 1.96 2.12 5.35
N ILE A 82 1.60 1.36 6.39
CA ILE A 82 0.23 0.88 6.59
C ILE A 82 -0.72 2.06 6.79
N LYS A 83 -0.37 3.02 7.66
CA LYS A 83 -1.18 4.23 7.87
C LYS A 83 -1.42 4.98 6.56
N PHE A 84 -0.37 5.17 5.75
CA PHE A 84 -0.49 5.82 4.47
C PHE A 84 -1.42 5.05 3.52
N VAL A 85 -1.26 3.73 3.39
CA VAL A 85 -2.09 2.92 2.49
C VAL A 85 -3.55 2.98 2.92
N VAL A 86 -3.85 2.79 4.21
CA VAL A 86 -5.22 2.83 4.75
C VAL A 86 -5.89 4.20 4.51
N ASP A 87 -5.18 5.29 4.76
CA ASP A 87 -5.70 6.64 4.48
C ASP A 87 -5.90 6.86 2.97
N TYR A 88 -4.91 6.51 2.16
CA TYR A 88 -4.94 6.80 0.73
C TYR A 88 -6.01 5.99 -0.02
N ILE A 89 -6.24 4.72 0.31
CA ILE A 89 -7.32 3.95 -0.33
C ILE A 89 -8.71 4.46 0.06
N THR A 90 -8.84 5.10 1.23
CA THR A 90 -10.11 5.63 1.74
C THR A 90 -10.37 7.04 1.22
N ASN A 91 -9.35 7.90 1.24
CA ASN A 91 -9.42 9.32 0.94
C ASN A 91 -8.30 9.74 -0.04
N PRO A 92 -8.26 9.17 -1.26
CA PRO A 92 -7.23 9.48 -2.24
C PRO A 92 -7.37 10.92 -2.74
N SER A 93 -6.24 11.60 -2.90
CA SER A 93 -6.15 12.90 -3.54
C SER A 93 -4.84 13.02 -4.30
N ALA A 94 -4.78 13.95 -5.27
CA ALA A 94 -3.55 14.24 -5.99
C ALA A 94 -2.43 14.73 -5.05
N GLU A 95 -2.79 15.46 -3.99
CA GLU A 95 -1.86 16.00 -2.99
C GLU A 95 -1.25 14.91 -2.10
N LYS A 96 -2.05 13.89 -1.74
CA LYS A 96 -1.58 12.75 -0.94
C LYS A 96 -0.76 11.76 -1.76
N ALA A 97 -0.95 11.71 -3.07
CA ALA A 97 -0.31 10.73 -3.92
C ALA A 97 1.22 10.83 -3.85
N LYS A 98 1.88 9.74 -3.44
CA LYS A 98 3.35 9.64 -3.48
C LYS A 98 3.87 9.14 -4.83
N CYS A 99 2.98 8.87 -5.78
CA CYS A 99 3.32 8.50 -7.14
C CYS A 99 4.02 9.67 -7.87
N LEU A 100 4.74 9.35 -8.94
CA LEU A 100 5.35 10.37 -9.81
C LEU A 100 4.24 11.25 -10.45
N PRO A 101 4.47 12.54 -10.72
CA PRO A 101 3.49 13.41 -11.41
C PRO A 101 3.01 12.81 -12.74
N MET A 102 3.92 12.16 -13.47
CA MET A 102 3.57 11.43 -14.69
C MET A 102 2.57 10.29 -14.45
N ALA A 103 2.58 9.63 -13.29
CA ALA A 103 1.63 8.58 -12.98
C ALA A 103 0.22 9.16 -12.75
N LEU A 104 0.11 10.30 -12.07
CA LEU A 104 -1.17 11.02 -11.95
C LEU A 104 -1.69 11.47 -13.31
N GLN A 105 -0.82 11.97 -14.20
CA GLN A 105 -1.22 12.33 -15.56
C GLN A 105 -1.73 11.12 -16.37
N LYS A 106 -1.16 9.93 -16.15
CA LYS A 106 -1.47 8.70 -16.90
C LYS A 106 -2.70 7.97 -16.38
N PHE A 107 -2.80 7.83 -15.06
CA PHE A 107 -3.78 6.97 -14.40
C PHE A 107 -4.85 7.76 -13.65
N GLY A 108 -4.66 9.06 -13.46
CA GLY A 108 -5.52 9.89 -12.61
C GLY A 108 -5.33 9.60 -11.12
N VAL A 109 -6.27 10.08 -10.33
CA VAL A 109 -6.36 9.79 -8.89
C VAL A 109 -7.09 8.47 -8.70
N MET A 110 -6.59 7.65 -7.77
CA MET A 110 -7.23 6.38 -7.41
C MET A 110 -8.66 6.63 -6.89
N PRO A 111 -9.66 5.81 -7.25
CA PRO A 111 -10.99 5.92 -6.65
C PRO A 111 -10.96 5.55 -5.14
N PRO A 112 -11.86 6.11 -4.31
CA PRO A 112 -11.89 5.91 -2.85
C PRO A 112 -12.46 4.52 -2.47
N ILE A 113 -11.86 3.43 -2.96
CA ILE A 113 -12.35 2.06 -2.76
C ILE A 113 -12.37 1.62 -1.30
N GLY A 114 -11.54 2.24 -0.44
CA GLY A 114 -11.49 1.96 0.99
C GLY A 114 -12.79 2.32 1.72
N LYS A 115 -13.64 3.19 1.16
CA LYS A 115 -14.92 3.57 1.80
C LYS A 115 -15.91 2.40 1.91
N VAL A 116 -15.76 1.36 1.08
CA VAL A 116 -16.63 0.16 1.11
C VAL A 116 -15.96 -1.05 1.77
N MET A 117 -14.79 -0.84 2.41
CA MET A 117 -14.02 -1.87 3.10
C MET A 117 -14.16 -1.71 4.61
N THR A 118 -14.11 -2.82 5.35
CA THR A 118 -13.96 -2.76 6.81
C THR A 118 -12.54 -2.32 7.19
N ASP A 119 -12.34 -1.90 8.43
CA ASP A 119 -10.99 -1.50 8.88
C ASP A 119 -10.02 -2.69 8.91
N GLU A 120 -10.52 -3.89 9.21
CA GLU A 120 -9.76 -5.14 9.14
C GLU A 120 -9.33 -5.45 7.71
N GLU A 121 -10.22 -5.27 6.72
CA GLU A 121 -9.88 -5.47 5.30
C GLU A 121 -8.79 -4.48 4.85
N LYS A 122 -8.92 -3.19 5.23
CA LYS A 122 -7.92 -2.15 4.89
C LYS A 122 -6.56 -2.48 5.50
N LEU A 123 -6.54 -2.89 6.77
CA LEU A 123 -5.32 -3.31 7.46
C LEU A 123 -4.72 -4.57 6.82
N ALA A 124 -5.54 -5.56 6.50
CA ALA A 124 -5.09 -6.81 5.89
C ALA A 124 -4.41 -6.57 4.53
N VAL A 125 -5.03 -5.80 3.63
CA VAL A 125 -4.43 -5.51 2.32
C VAL A 125 -3.19 -4.63 2.41
N ALA A 126 -3.15 -3.68 3.35
CA ALA A 126 -1.98 -2.84 3.57
C ALA A 126 -0.77 -3.64 4.09
N ASN A 127 -1.01 -4.55 5.05
CA ASN A 127 0.01 -5.48 5.54
C ASN A 127 0.50 -6.39 4.41
N TRP A 128 -0.42 -7.01 3.68
CA TRP A 128 -0.06 -7.90 2.57
C TRP A 128 0.76 -7.16 1.49
N LEU A 129 0.37 -5.94 1.12
CA LEU A 129 1.13 -5.13 0.16
C LEU A 129 2.56 -4.79 0.65
N TYR A 130 2.73 -4.58 1.96
CA TYR A 130 4.05 -4.37 2.53
C TYR A 130 4.88 -5.66 2.50
N ASP A 131 4.33 -6.77 2.96
CA ASP A 131 5.07 -8.02 3.15
C ASP A 131 5.39 -8.74 1.82
N ASN A 132 4.54 -8.58 0.80
CA ASN A 132 4.64 -9.36 -0.45
C ASN A 132 5.63 -8.79 -1.48
N TYR A 133 6.16 -7.58 -1.29
CA TYR A 133 7.06 -6.93 -2.26
C TYR A 133 8.29 -6.34 -1.60
N ASN A 134 9.47 -6.87 -1.93
CA ASN A 134 10.74 -6.44 -1.33
C ASN A 134 11.67 -5.67 -2.30
N THR A 135 11.18 -5.35 -3.50
CA THR A 135 11.94 -4.55 -4.47
C THR A 135 12.17 -3.14 -3.93
N LYS A 136 13.42 -2.66 -3.99
CA LYS A 136 13.74 -1.28 -3.63
C LYS A 136 13.40 -0.34 -4.77
N TRP A 137 13.02 0.89 -4.44
CA TRP A 137 12.65 1.89 -5.45
C TRP A 137 13.79 2.15 -6.44
N GLU A 138 15.02 2.17 -5.95
CA GLU A 138 16.25 2.42 -6.70
C GLU A 138 16.56 1.32 -7.74
N ASP A 139 16.07 0.11 -7.50
CA ASP A 139 16.28 -1.03 -8.40
C ASP A 139 15.33 -1.00 -9.59
N LEU A 140 14.23 -0.25 -9.50
CA LEU A 140 13.25 -0.12 -10.57
C LEU A 140 13.70 0.85 -11.66
N PRO A 141 13.44 0.57 -12.95
CA PRO A 141 13.77 1.47 -14.07
C PRO A 141 13.22 2.89 -13.91
N VAL A 142 12.03 3.00 -13.29
CA VAL A 142 11.37 4.27 -12.98
C VAL A 142 12.06 5.02 -11.83
N GLY A 143 12.63 4.32 -10.85
CA GLY A 143 13.35 4.93 -9.74
C GLY A 143 14.72 5.47 -10.13
N LYS A 144 15.43 4.75 -11.01
CA LYS A 144 16.71 5.20 -11.58
C LYS A 144 16.58 6.50 -12.38
N LYS A 145 15.45 6.69 -13.08
CA LYS A 145 15.21 7.88 -13.93
C LYS A 145 14.60 9.06 -13.16
N GLY A 146 13.91 8.81 -12.05
CA GLY A 146 13.30 9.84 -11.20
C GLY A 146 14.32 10.72 -10.44
N GLN A 147 15.59 10.32 -10.39
CA GLN A 147 16.66 11.12 -9.78
C GLN A 147 17.10 12.30 -10.67
N GLY A 148 16.77 12.29 -11.98
CA GLY A 148 17.30 13.27 -12.94
C GLY A 148 16.33 14.39 -13.38
N GLN A 149 15.04 14.32 -13.05
CA GLN A 149 14.04 15.27 -13.60
C GLN A 149 13.24 16.06 -12.55
N CYS A 150 13.34 15.73 -11.26
CA CYS A 150 12.91 16.63 -10.20
C CYS A 150 14.06 17.59 -9.87
N LYS A 151 14.34 18.56 -10.77
CA LYS A 151 15.13 19.77 -10.43
C LYS A 151 14.32 20.76 -9.58
N HIS A 152 13.18 20.36 -9.02
CA HIS A 152 12.73 20.96 -7.78
C HIS A 152 13.58 20.38 -6.67
N LYS A 153 14.55 21.18 -6.21
CA LYS A 153 15.18 21.02 -4.89
C LYS A 153 14.08 21.09 -3.82
N HIS A 154 13.26 20.06 -3.70
CA HIS A 154 12.65 19.75 -2.42
C HIS A 154 13.78 19.08 -1.65
N ASN A 155 14.47 19.90 -0.85
CA ASN A 155 15.50 19.46 0.08
C ASN A 155 15.07 18.14 0.69
N HIS A 156 15.94 17.12 0.63
CA HIS A 156 15.73 15.84 1.29
C HIS A 156 15.43 16.03 2.80
N GLU A 157 15.93 17.13 3.39
CA GLU A 157 15.57 17.59 4.75
C GLU A 157 14.11 18.04 4.93
N HIS A 158 13.46 18.58 3.91
CA HIS A 158 12.08 19.08 4.02
C HIS A 158 11.06 17.94 4.03
N MET A 159 11.42 16.79 3.44
CA MET A 159 10.61 15.57 3.49
C MET A 159 10.66 14.89 4.86
N HIS A 160 11.82 14.92 5.53
CA HIS A 160 11.95 14.46 6.92
C HIS A 160 11.23 15.37 7.91
N LYS A 161 11.15 16.69 7.66
CA LYS A 161 10.42 17.61 8.55
C LYS A 161 8.93 17.32 8.65
N HIS A 162 8.25 16.98 7.54
CA HIS A 162 6.83 16.60 7.59
C HIS A 162 6.55 15.25 8.26
N MET A 163 7.56 14.41 8.49
CA MET A 163 7.39 13.18 9.28
C MET A 163 7.39 13.42 10.79
N HIS A 164 7.97 14.54 11.26
CA HIS A 164 8.00 14.89 12.68
C HIS A 164 6.81 15.74 13.12
N GLU A 165 6.09 16.36 12.19
CA GLU A 165 4.93 17.23 12.48
C GLU A 165 3.63 16.48 12.78
N HIS A 166 3.54 15.17 12.49
CA HIS A 166 2.37 14.34 12.82
C HIS A 166 2.57 13.47 14.08
N ARG A 167 3.48 13.88 14.98
CA ARG A 167 3.69 13.23 16.30
C ARG A 167 3.40 14.18 17.46
N GLY A 168 2.40 15.04 17.32
CA GLY A 168 1.91 15.91 18.37
C GLY A 168 0.44 16.23 18.16
N GLU A 169 -0.42 15.42 18.77
CA GLU A 169 -1.65 15.74 19.52
C GLU A 169 -2.34 14.44 19.96
#